data_AF-A0A9E5LGJ3-F1
#
_entry.id   AF-A0A9E5LGJ3-F1
#
_cell.length_a   1.000
_cell.length_b   1.000
_cell.length_c   1.000
_cell.angle_alpha   90.00
_cell.angle_beta   90.00
_cell.angle_gamma   90.00
#
_symmetry.space_group_name_H-M   'P 1'
#
loop_
_entity.id
_entity.type
_entity.pdbx_description
1 polymer ?
#
loop_
_entity_poly.entity_id
_entity_poly.type
_entity_poly.pdbx_seq_one_letter_code
_entity_poly.pdbx_strand_id
1 'polypeptide(L)'
;PPFNIEQTSDRGYRITLAVAGFAEEDLSITVEDRQLVIRGRQRDDSSERVYLHRGIAARQFQRSFVLAEGVDVGDATMENGLLHIDLTQVMPETVVQTIEIKRG
;
A
#
# COMPACT_ATOMS: atom_id res chain seq x y z
N PRO A 1 -0.46 9.53 8.45
CA PRO A 1 0.99 9.34 8.64
C PRO A 1 1.82 9.88 7.46
N PRO A 2 3.08 10.31 7.71
CA PRO A 2 4.06 10.65 6.66
C PRO A 2 4.42 9.45 5.79
N PHE A 3 4.75 9.69 4.52
CA PHE A 3 5.13 8.64 3.57
C PHE A 3 6.13 9.14 2.53
N ASN A 4 6.84 8.18 1.92
CA ASN A 4 7.69 8.36 0.76
C ASN A 4 7.22 7.44 -0.37
N ILE A 5 7.55 7.81 -1.62
CA ILE A 5 7.44 6.95 -2.80
C ILE A 5 8.79 7.04 -3.51
N GLU A 6 9.42 5.89 -3.74
CA GLU A 6 10.72 5.81 -4.41
C GLU A 6 10.66 4.85 -5.59
N GLN A 7 11.51 5.09 -6.57
CA GLN A 7 11.75 4.14 -7.66
C GLN A 7 12.88 3.21 -7.23
N THR A 8 12.63 1.90 -7.22
CA THR A 8 13.58 0.86 -6.80
C THR A 8 14.25 0.16 -7.99
N SER A 9 13.65 0.25 -9.18
CA SER A 9 14.23 -0.15 -10.46
C SER A 9 13.51 0.55 -11.61
N ASP A 10 13.89 0.30 -12.86
CA ASP A 10 13.23 0.86 -14.05
C ASP A 10 11.70 0.66 -14.04
N ARG A 11 11.21 -0.41 -13.40
CA ARG A 11 9.78 -0.76 -13.32
C ARG A 11 9.29 -1.04 -11.90
N GLY A 12 10.15 -0.85 -10.90
CA GLY A 12 9.85 -1.10 -9.50
C GLY A 12 9.68 0.21 -8.75
N TYR A 13 8.66 0.28 -7.91
CA TYR A 13 8.43 1.39 -7.00
C TYR A 13 8.17 0.85 -5.60
N ARG A 14 8.47 1.66 -4.59
CA ARG A 14 8.16 1.33 -3.20
C ARG A 14 7.50 2.51 -2.52
N ILE A 15 6.36 2.25 -1.90
CA ILE A 15 5.73 3.18 -0.96
C ILE A 15 6.21 2.83 0.43
N THR A 16 6.71 3.81 1.19
CA THR A 16 7.08 3.65 2.60
C THR A 16 6.20 4.57 3.46
N LEU A 17 5.44 4.01 4.39
CA LEU A 17 4.53 4.75 5.28
C LEU A 17 4.96 4.58 6.73
N ALA A 18 5.08 5.67 7.48
CA ALA A 18 5.36 5.58 8.92
C ALA A 18 4.13 5.08 9.69
N VAL A 19 4.24 3.92 10.32
CA VAL A 19 3.15 3.25 11.06
C VAL A 19 3.58 2.84 12.48
N ALA A 20 4.57 3.53 13.04
CA ALA A 20 5.05 3.27 14.40
C ALA A 20 3.90 3.29 15.41
N GLY A 21 3.81 2.22 16.20
CA GLY A 21 2.77 2.00 17.20
C GLY A 21 1.57 1.17 16.72
N PHE A 22 1.48 0.81 15.44
CA PHE A 22 0.47 -0.15 14.95
C PHE A 22 1.05 -1.55 14.94
N ALA A 23 0.27 -2.54 15.38
CA ALA A 23 0.55 -3.94 15.11
C ALA A 23 0.07 -4.31 13.70
N GLU A 24 0.50 -5.46 13.17
CA GLU A 24 0.07 -5.93 11.85
C GLU A 24 -1.45 -6.11 11.80
N GLU A 25 -2.05 -6.67 12.86
CA GLU A 25 -3.50 -6.86 12.97
C GLU A 25 -4.31 -5.56 13.08
N ASP A 26 -3.66 -4.43 13.35
CA ASP A 26 -4.29 -3.11 13.37
C ASP A 26 -4.34 -2.47 11.98
N LEU A 27 -3.66 -3.06 10.99
CA LEU A 27 -3.52 -2.54 9.63
C LEU A 27 -4.33 -3.36 8.62
N SER A 28 -4.85 -2.68 7.60
CA SER A 28 -5.46 -3.33 6.44
C SER A 28 -5.01 -2.65 5.17
N ILE A 29 -4.65 -3.44 4.16
CA ILE A 29 -4.23 -2.97 2.84
C ILE A 29 -5.18 -3.58 1.81
N THR A 30 -5.87 -2.75 1.03
CA THR A 30 -6.79 -3.20 -0.04
C THR A 30 -6.50 -2.46 -1.33
N VAL A 31 -6.85 -3.09 -2.46
CA VAL A 31 -6.86 -2.42 -3.77
C VAL A 31 -8.30 -2.43 -4.27
N GLU A 32 -8.85 -1.24 -4.50
CA GLU A 32 -10.23 -1.02 -4.97
C GLU A 32 -10.18 -0.06 -6.14
N ASP A 33 -10.68 -0.43 -7.33
CA ASP A 33 -10.74 0.45 -8.51
C ASP A 33 -9.41 1.15 -8.89
N ARG A 34 -8.28 0.42 -8.82
CA ARG A 34 -6.90 0.94 -8.99
C ARG A 34 -6.45 1.92 -7.91
N GLN A 35 -7.08 1.89 -6.74
CA GLN A 35 -6.68 2.67 -5.58
C GLN A 35 -6.17 1.72 -4.51
N LEU A 36 -4.88 1.84 -4.17
CA LEU A 36 -4.30 1.18 -3.01
C LEU A 36 -4.70 1.95 -1.76
N VAL A 37 -5.41 1.31 -0.85
CA VAL A 37 -5.92 1.90 0.39
C VAL A 37 -5.29 1.21 1.59
N ILE A 38 -4.64 2.01 2.44
CA ILE A 38 -4.02 1.56 3.69
C ILE A 38 -4.80 2.18 4.84
N ARG A 39 -5.33 1.35 5.72
CA ARG A 39 -6.02 1.79 6.94
C ARG A 39 -5.28 1.26 8.15
N GLY A 40 -5.25 2.06 9.20
CA GLY A 40 -4.78 1.62 10.51
C GLY A 40 -5.77 2.06 11.58
N ARG A 41 -6.08 1.15 12.51
CA ARG A 41 -6.96 1.43 13.64
C ARG A 41 -6.44 0.73 14.89
N GLN A 42 -5.82 1.50 15.79
CA GLN A 42 -5.53 1.02 17.13
C GLN A 42 -6.82 0.86 17.93
N ARG A 43 -6.98 -0.26 18.63
CA ARG A 43 -8.03 -0.41 19.64
C ARG A 43 -7.65 0.42 20.86
N ASP A 44 -8.55 1.30 21.30
CA ASP A 44 -8.32 2.06 22.53
C ASP A 44 -8.73 1.20 23.72
N ASP A 45 -7.77 0.46 24.28
CA ASP A 45 -7.95 -0.40 25.45
C ASP A 45 -7.80 0.41 26.77
N SER A 46 -8.18 1.69 26.71
CA SER A 46 -7.92 2.68 27.76
C SER A 46 -8.90 2.60 28.93
N SER A 47 -9.90 1.72 28.90
CA SER A 47 -10.93 1.64 29.95
C SER A 47 -10.36 1.29 31.33
N GLU A 48 -9.16 0.73 31.40
CA GLU A 48 -8.52 0.32 32.67
C GLU A 48 -7.22 1.07 32.99
N ARG A 49 -6.78 2.02 32.14
CA ARG A 49 -5.47 2.66 32.30
C ARG A 49 -5.59 4.09 32.84
N VAL A 50 -4.94 4.35 33.98
CA VAL A 50 -4.79 5.72 34.52
C VAL A 50 -3.51 6.34 33.96
N TYR A 51 -3.66 7.37 33.13
CA TYR A 51 -2.53 8.11 32.55
C TYR A 51 -2.22 9.34 33.40
N LEU A 52 -0.95 9.49 33.82
CA LEU A 52 -0.47 10.75 34.42
C LEU A 52 -0.25 11.85 33.36
N HIS A 53 0.16 11.44 32.16
CA HIS A 53 0.25 12.28 30.96
C HIS A 53 0.12 11.40 29.71
N ARG A 54 -0.72 11.79 28.74
CA ARG A 54 -0.97 11.01 27.51
C ARG A 54 -0.66 11.86 26.28
N GLY A 55 0.60 11.84 25.84
CA GLY A 55 1.04 12.54 24.61
C GLY A 55 0.73 11.80 23.30
N ILE A 56 0.34 10.52 23.38
CA ILE A 56 0.02 9.68 22.22
C ILE A 56 -1.30 8.96 22.51
N ALA A 57 -2.40 9.47 21.93
CA ALA A 57 -3.69 8.80 21.95
C ALA A 57 -3.80 7.74 20.86
N ALA A 58 -4.73 6.78 21.01
CA ALA A 58 -5.02 5.81 19.96
C ALA A 58 -5.37 6.54 18.66
N ARG A 59 -4.71 6.16 17.56
CA ARG A 59 -4.85 6.84 16.27
C ARG A 59 -5.54 5.92 15.28
N GLN A 60 -6.42 6.50 14.47
CA GLN A 60 -6.90 5.88 13.25
C GLN A 60 -6.42 6.68 12.04
N PHE A 61 -6.11 6.01 10.95
CA PHE A 61 -5.80 6.67 9.69
C PHE A 61 -6.33 5.89 8.49
N GLN A 62 -6.52 6.62 7.40
CA GLN A 62 -6.63 6.09 6.06
C GLN A 62 -5.65 6.85 5.16
N ARG A 63 -4.97 6.12 4.29
CA ARG A 63 -4.17 6.65 3.20
C ARG A 63 -4.55 5.93 1.93
N SER A 64 -4.51 6.67 0.82
CA SER A 64 -4.90 6.14 -0.47
C SER A 64 -3.94 6.64 -1.53
N PHE A 65 -3.58 5.75 -2.44
CA PHE A 65 -2.70 6.01 -3.58
C PHE A 65 -3.42 5.57 -4.84
N VAL A 66 -3.50 6.46 -5.82
CA VAL A 66 -4.02 6.11 -7.15
C VAL A 66 -2.90 5.39 -7.90
N LEU A 67 -3.18 4.19 -8.39
CA LEU A 67 -2.26 3.40 -9.18
C LEU A 67 -2.42 3.77 -10.66
N ALA A 68 -1.30 3.95 -11.34
CA ALA A 68 -1.29 4.12 -12.78
C ALA A 68 -1.70 2.80 -13.47
N GLU A 69 -2.10 2.89 -14.73
CA GLU A 69 -2.41 1.71 -15.53
C GLU A 69 -1.18 0.81 -15.67
N GLY A 70 -1.40 -0.50 -15.54
CA GLY A 70 -0.34 -1.50 -15.57
C GLY A 70 0.54 -1.53 -14.32
N VAL A 71 0.19 -0.83 -13.22
CA VAL A 71 0.89 -0.96 -11.94
C VAL A 71 0.16 -1.96 -11.05
N ASP A 72 0.87 -3.02 -10.69
CA ASP A 72 0.40 -4.05 -9.75
C ASP A 72 1.05 -3.89 -8.38
N VAL A 73 0.29 -4.22 -7.34
CA VAL A 73 0.77 -4.26 -5.95
C VAL A 73 1.40 -5.62 -5.68
N GLY A 74 2.64 -5.61 -5.22
CA GLY A 74 3.39 -6.80 -4.81
C GLY A 74 3.37 -6.97 -3.29
N ASP A 75 4.53 -7.26 -2.72
CA ASP A 75 4.67 -7.56 -1.29
C ASP A 75 4.50 -6.32 -0.39
N ALA A 76 3.98 -6.56 0.81
CA ALA A 76 3.92 -5.57 1.88
C ALA A 76 4.67 -6.09 3.10
N THR A 77 5.61 -5.32 3.63
CA THR A 77 6.44 -5.69 4.78
C THR A 77 6.49 -4.57 5.80
N MET A 78 6.46 -4.94 7.09
CA MET A 78 6.58 -3.98 8.18
C MET A 78 7.90 -4.17 8.91
N GLU A 79 8.70 -3.10 9.01
CA GLU A 79 9.99 -3.13 9.70
C GLU A 79 10.25 -1.80 10.42
N ASN A 80 10.71 -1.85 11.67
CA ASN A 80 11.13 -0.67 12.45
C ASN A 80 10.07 0.47 12.51
N GLY A 81 8.78 0.12 12.51
CA GLY A 81 7.68 1.08 12.53
C GLY A 81 7.38 1.72 11.18
N LEU A 82 7.88 1.16 10.09
CA LEU A 82 7.60 1.54 8.71
C LEU A 82 6.87 0.39 8.01
N LEU A 83 5.93 0.74 7.15
CA LEU A 83 5.27 -0.18 6.22
C LEU A 83 5.81 0.09 4.82
N HIS A 84 6.42 -0.91 4.21
CA HIS A 84 6.90 -0.90 2.84
C HIS A 84 5.92 -1.67 1.96
N ILE A 85 5.52 -1.10 0.83
CA ILE A 85 4.67 -1.75 -0.16
C ILE A 85 5.37 -1.64 -1.51
N ASP A 86 5.71 -2.79 -2.08
CA ASP A 86 6.33 -2.90 -3.39
C ASP A 86 5.28 -2.87 -4.49
N LEU A 87 5.59 -2.15 -5.56
CA LEU A 87 4.77 -1.99 -6.74
C LEU A 87 5.60 -2.31 -7.98
N THR A 88 5.01 -2.97 -8.96
CA THR A 88 5.66 -3.29 -10.23
C THR A 88 4.82 -2.79 -11.39
N GLN A 89 5.46 -2.12 -12.35
CA GLN A 89 4.81 -1.75 -13.61
C GLN A 89 4.96 -2.89 -14.64
N VAL A 90 3.84 -3.51 -14.96
CA VAL A 90 3.69 -4.52 -16.02
C VAL A 90 3.43 -3.81 -17.35
N MET A 91 4.23 -4.14 -18.36
CA MET A 91 3.92 -3.75 -19.74
C MET A 91 3.06 -4.85 -20.37
N PRO A 92 2.02 -4.49 -21.14
CA PRO A 92 1.25 -5.47 -21.89
C PRO A 92 2.17 -6.24 -22.85
N GLU A 93 2.07 -7.57 -22.86
CA GLU A 93 2.73 -8.38 -23.88
C GLU A 93 2.19 -8.00 -25.26
N THR A 94 3.07 -7.59 -26.16
CA THR A 94 2.67 -7.25 -27.54
C THR A 94 2.55 -8.53 -28.34
N VAL A 95 1.33 -9.06 -28.48
CA VAL A 95 1.05 -10.19 -29.36
C VAL A 95 0.76 -9.65 -30.76
N VAL A 96 1.71 -9.83 -31.68
CA VAL A 96 1.52 -9.51 -33.10
C VAL A 96 0.92 -10.74 -33.79
N GLN A 97 -0.32 -10.62 -34.27
CA GLN A 97 -0.96 -11.66 -35.07
C GLN A 97 -1.13 -11.20 -36.51
N THR A 98 -0.58 -11.99 -37.44
CA THR A 98 -0.83 -11.82 -38.87
C THR A 98 -2.11 -12.58 -39.26
N ILE A 99 -3.06 -11.88 -39.89
CA ILE A 99 -4.32 -12.47 -40.37
C ILE A 99 -4.21 -12.74 -41.88
N GLU A 100 -4.48 -13.97 -42.30
CA GLU A 100 -4.56 -14.32 -43.73
C GLU A 100 -5.91 -13.91 -44.34
N ILE A 101 -5.86 -13.23 -45.50
CA ILE A 101 -7.06 -12.89 -46.28
C ILE A 101 -7.47 -14.12 -47.10
N LYS A 102 -8.66 -14.67 -46.82
CA LYS A 102 -9.25 -15.74 -47.64
C LYS A 102 -10.07 -15.14 -48.79
N ARG A 103 -9.90 -15.66 -50.01
CA ARG A 103 -10.77 -15.36 -51.16
C ARG A 103 -12.01 -16.25 -51.12
N GLY A 104 -13.18 -15.64 -51.34
CA GLY A 104 -14.47 -16.31 -51.50
C GLY A 104 -14.70 -16.83 -52.91
#